data_AF-A0A0Q9A1A6-F1
#
_entry.id   AF-A0A0Q9A1A6-F1
#
_cell.length_a   1.000
_cell.length_b   1.000
_cell.length_c   1.000
_cell.angle_alpha   90.00
_cell.angle_beta   90.00
_cell.angle_gamma   90.00
#
_symmetry.space_group_name_H-M   'P 1'
#
loop_
_entity.id
_entity.type
_entity.pdbx_description
1 polymer ?
#
loop_
_entity_poly.entity_id
_entity_poly.type
_entity_poly.pdbx_seq_one_letter_code
_entity_poly.pdbx_strand_id
1 'polypeptide(L)'
;MSILEKWDSIVNWQINNPSIDENKDRKEIIWELNKPITAEEIRNIEELSGEILPDHFKTLYTKANGQLSDSFPLFFGDAFMSSDSIVKDLEFARSLIKPQPQRVTDPEVSGALMHKIVAICVNDIPRDKYWFKVKFSCSGNSISGPALYENENTTSGEKEFFKISDLNSFLDVVRELHELEYESYNWDKIEFTLYNTGIFEWERKNYNFDEDIDFTSTPENAIKKKYFNHKWIPVFSDHGGNYIGMDLDPDVNGKRGQIINFGRDEEDMYVMADDLEQFFDSILNQLNINKGEALREFHIHDAIRELIKEGKF
;
A
#
# COMPACT_ATOMS: atom_id res chain seq x y z
N MET A 1 0.18 24.01 23.56
CA MET A 1 -1.03 23.95 22.72
C MET A 1 -1.55 22.53 22.77
N SER A 2 -2.85 22.31 22.86
CA SER A 2 -3.44 20.99 22.62
C SER A 2 -3.24 20.57 21.17
N ILE A 3 -3.34 19.27 20.85
CA ILE A 3 -3.21 18.79 19.48
C ILE A 3 -4.19 19.49 18.50
N LEU A 4 -5.40 19.84 18.97
CA LEU A 4 -6.39 20.55 18.16
C LEU A 4 -6.00 22.01 17.91
N GLU A 5 -5.45 22.69 18.90
CA GLU A 5 -4.93 24.06 18.74
C GLU A 5 -3.72 24.09 17.78
N LYS A 6 -2.86 23.07 17.85
CA LYS A 6 -1.73 22.92 16.93
C LYS A 6 -2.23 22.70 15.49
N TRP A 7 -3.16 21.76 15.30
CA TRP A 7 -3.81 21.51 14.01
C TRP A 7 -4.42 22.78 13.42
N ASP A 8 -5.27 23.46 14.19
CA ASP A 8 -5.93 24.69 13.72
C ASP A 8 -4.89 25.76 13.36
N SER A 9 -3.79 25.86 14.10
CA SER A 9 -2.71 26.82 13.80
C SER A 9 -2.00 26.49 12.49
N ILE A 10 -1.65 25.22 12.26
CA ILE A 10 -0.98 24.78 11.02
C ILE A 10 -1.90 25.00 9.81
N VAL A 11 -3.13 24.49 9.89
CA VAL A 11 -4.10 24.58 8.79
C VAL A 11 -4.44 26.03 8.46
N ASN A 12 -4.74 26.86 9.46
CA ASN A 12 -5.01 28.28 9.22
C ASN A 12 -3.78 29.00 8.63
N TRP A 13 -2.57 28.61 9.03
CA TRP A 13 -1.37 29.17 8.43
C TRP A 13 -1.27 28.80 6.95
N GLN A 14 -1.46 27.53 6.59
CA GLN A 14 -1.37 27.07 5.19
C GLN A 14 -2.42 27.72 4.30
N ILE A 15 -3.67 27.82 4.77
CA ILE A 15 -4.76 28.52 4.07
C ILE A 15 -4.37 29.96 3.70
N ASN A 16 -3.62 30.64 4.58
CA ASN A 16 -3.18 32.01 4.36
C ASN A 16 -1.83 32.10 3.61
N ASN A 17 -1.14 30.99 3.37
CA ASN A 17 0.18 30.93 2.72
C ASN A 17 0.26 29.80 1.69
N PRO A 18 -0.63 29.74 0.67
CA PRO A 18 -0.68 28.64 -0.29
C PRO A 18 0.63 28.51 -1.08
N SER A 19 0.99 27.30 -1.49
CA SER A 19 2.18 27.03 -2.31
C SER A 19 2.10 27.69 -3.70
N ILE A 20 3.21 27.70 -4.46
CA ILE A 20 3.26 28.32 -5.80
C ILE A 20 2.40 27.53 -6.81
N ASP A 21 2.32 26.20 -6.67
CA ASP A 21 1.49 25.36 -7.56
C ASP A 21 -0.01 25.45 -7.25
N GLU A 22 -0.39 25.67 -5.99
CA GLU A 22 -1.76 26.03 -5.58
C GLU A 22 -2.28 27.32 -6.23
N ASN A 23 -1.39 28.20 -6.72
CA ASN A 23 -1.77 29.48 -7.31
C ASN A 23 -2.11 29.41 -8.81
N LYS A 24 -1.82 28.31 -9.53
CA LYS A 24 -2.01 28.23 -10.99
C LYS A 24 -3.45 27.97 -11.42
N ASP A 25 -4.25 27.28 -10.61
CA ASP A 25 -5.64 26.95 -10.90
C ASP A 25 -6.59 27.53 -9.84
N ARG A 26 -6.78 28.86 -9.84
CA ARG A 26 -7.81 29.52 -9.01
C ARG A 26 -9.24 29.26 -9.53
N LYS A 27 -9.67 28.01 -9.54
CA LYS A 27 -11.03 27.71 -9.11
C LYS A 27 -10.91 27.45 -7.61
N GLU A 28 -11.67 28.18 -6.82
CA GLU A 28 -11.68 28.21 -5.35
C GLU A 28 -11.11 26.92 -4.72
N ILE A 29 -9.96 27.02 -4.06
CA ILE A 29 -9.41 25.91 -3.28
C ILE A 29 -10.38 25.66 -2.14
N ILE A 30 -11.04 24.51 -2.17
CA ILE A 30 -11.97 24.07 -1.15
C ILE A 30 -11.25 23.02 -0.29
N TRP A 31 -11.05 23.37 0.97
CA TRP A 31 -10.53 22.46 2.00
C TRP A 31 -11.70 21.94 2.84
N GLU A 32 -12.34 20.89 2.36
CA GLU A 32 -13.50 20.30 3.03
C GLU A 32 -13.11 19.09 3.88
N LEU A 33 -13.54 19.14 5.13
CA LEU A 33 -13.33 18.11 6.14
C LEU A 33 -14.58 17.23 6.28
N ASN A 34 -14.37 15.94 6.51
CA ASN A 34 -15.45 15.04 6.88
C ASN A 34 -16.01 15.39 8.26
N LYS A 35 -17.18 14.83 8.56
CA LYS A 35 -17.71 14.83 9.93
C LYS A 35 -16.72 14.13 10.89
N PRO A 36 -16.77 14.45 12.19
CA PRO A 36 -15.96 13.75 13.20
C PRO A 36 -16.08 12.24 13.11
N ILE A 37 -14.98 11.54 13.39
CA ILE A 37 -14.97 10.07 13.41
C ILE A 37 -15.93 9.56 14.50
N THR A 38 -16.57 8.44 14.20
CA THR A 38 -17.44 7.72 15.13
C THR A 38 -16.65 6.70 15.94
N ALA A 39 -17.22 6.28 17.07
CA ALA A 39 -16.63 5.22 17.89
C ALA A 39 -16.59 3.86 17.16
N GLU A 40 -17.45 3.65 16.16
CA GLU A 40 -17.47 2.42 15.35
C GLU A 40 -16.33 2.39 14.35
N GLU A 41 -16.08 3.50 13.66
CA GLU A 41 -14.93 3.64 12.76
C GLU A 41 -13.60 3.50 13.51
N ILE A 42 -13.48 4.06 14.72
CA ILE A 42 -12.31 3.85 15.59
C ILE A 42 -12.13 2.37 15.90
N ARG A 43 -13.18 1.67 16.34
CA ARG A 43 -13.11 0.24 16.65
C ARG A 43 -12.68 -0.59 15.45
N ASN A 44 -13.17 -0.26 14.25
CA ASN A 44 -12.78 -0.98 13.03
C ASN A 44 -11.27 -0.87 12.76
N ILE A 45 -10.69 0.33 12.91
CA ILE A 45 -9.24 0.55 12.77
C ILE A 45 -8.46 -0.24 13.85
N GLU A 46 -8.93 -0.21 15.11
CA GLU A 46 -8.31 -0.95 16.21
C GLU A 46 -8.37 -2.48 16.00
N GLU A 47 -9.48 -3.00 15.49
CA GLU A 47 -9.65 -4.43 15.18
C GLU A 47 -8.73 -4.89 14.04
N LEU A 48 -8.67 -4.12 12.94
CA LEU A 48 -7.81 -4.45 11.79
C LEU A 48 -6.32 -4.35 12.13
N SER A 49 -5.93 -3.32 12.87
CA SER A 49 -4.54 -3.16 13.30
C SER A 49 -4.14 -4.10 14.44
N GLY A 50 -5.11 -4.56 15.24
CA GLY A 50 -4.85 -5.30 16.46
C GLY A 50 -4.24 -4.44 17.57
N GLU A 51 -4.36 -3.12 17.46
CA GLU A 51 -3.74 -2.14 18.34
C GLU A 51 -4.78 -1.17 18.90
N ILE A 52 -4.56 -0.68 20.13
CA ILE A 52 -5.35 0.43 20.66
C ILE A 52 -4.77 1.73 20.12
N LEU A 53 -5.64 2.56 19.54
CA LEU A 53 -5.26 3.84 18.97
C LEU A 53 -4.92 4.84 20.09
N PRO A 54 -3.80 5.56 19.98
CA PRO A 54 -3.42 6.60 20.93
C PRO A 54 -4.47 7.71 21.10
N ASP A 55 -4.56 8.31 22.30
CA ASP A 55 -5.59 9.31 22.61
C ASP A 55 -5.49 10.59 21.77
N HIS A 56 -4.28 11.03 21.48
CA HIS A 56 -4.03 12.18 20.61
C HIS A 56 -4.51 11.95 19.16
N PHE A 57 -4.37 10.74 18.60
CA PHE A 57 -4.99 10.38 17.30
C PHE A 57 -6.52 10.49 17.38
N LYS A 58 -7.13 9.82 18.38
CA LYS A 58 -8.60 9.84 18.54
C LYS A 58 -9.11 11.27 18.73
N THR A 59 -8.39 12.08 19.49
CA THR A 59 -8.69 13.50 19.71
C THR A 59 -8.63 14.28 18.41
N LEU A 60 -7.56 14.13 17.61
CA LEU A 60 -7.45 14.78 16.30
C LEU A 60 -8.65 14.43 15.40
N TYR A 61 -9.01 13.15 15.32
CA TYR A 61 -10.12 12.69 14.49
C TYR A 61 -11.52 13.10 15.01
N THR A 62 -11.64 13.61 16.24
CA THR A 62 -12.88 14.29 16.67
C THR A 62 -13.09 15.63 15.97
N LYS A 63 -12.04 16.22 15.38
CA LYS A 63 -12.15 17.42 14.55
C LYS A 63 -12.77 17.08 13.20
N ALA A 64 -12.25 16.04 12.56
CA ALA A 64 -12.69 15.56 11.26
C ALA A 64 -12.18 14.13 11.01
N ASN A 65 -13.01 13.29 10.37
CA ASN A 65 -12.60 11.98 9.88
C ASN A 65 -11.85 12.11 8.53
N GLY A 66 -10.70 12.79 8.55
CA GLY A 66 -9.98 13.13 7.32
C GLY A 66 -10.66 14.21 6.46
N GLN A 67 -10.17 14.37 5.25
CA GLN A 67 -10.72 15.26 4.22
C GLN A 67 -11.70 14.54 3.28
N LEU A 68 -12.56 15.31 2.62
CA LEU A 68 -13.33 14.80 1.49
C LEU A 68 -12.41 14.44 0.32
N SER A 69 -12.75 13.39 -0.42
CA SER A 69 -11.92 12.83 -1.50
C SER A 69 -11.60 13.82 -2.62
N ASP A 70 -12.50 14.77 -2.86
CA ASP A 70 -12.37 15.74 -3.95
C ASP A 70 -11.79 17.08 -3.45
N SER A 71 -11.39 17.15 -2.17
CA SER A 71 -10.78 18.32 -1.55
C SER A 71 -9.33 18.47 -1.98
N PHE A 72 -8.85 19.71 -2.02
CA PHE A 72 -7.42 19.96 -2.17
C PHE A 72 -6.66 19.46 -0.91
N PRO A 73 -5.45 18.87 -1.04
CA PRO A 73 -4.64 18.42 0.09
C PRO A 73 -4.38 19.52 1.14
N LEU A 74 -4.72 19.25 2.40
CA LEU A 74 -4.71 20.27 3.47
C LEU A 74 -3.37 20.40 4.19
N PHE A 75 -2.44 19.46 4.00
CA PHE A 75 -1.22 19.37 4.78
C PHE A 75 0.01 19.38 3.87
N PHE A 76 0.37 20.57 3.38
CA PHE A 76 1.52 20.83 2.50
C PHE A 76 1.64 19.89 1.29
N GLY A 77 0.50 19.59 0.64
CA GLY A 77 0.45 18.66 -0.49
C GLY A 77 -0.16 17.29 -0.15
N ASP A 78 -0.24 16.95 1.14
CA ASP A 78 -0.83 15.69 1.60
C ASP A 78 -2.28 15.85 2.06
N ALA A 79 -3.10 14.84 1.78
CA ALA A 79 -4.44 14.73 2.32
C ALA A 79 -4.42 14.13 3.72
N PHE A 80 -5.23 14.71 4.61
CA PHE A 80 -5.55 14.11 5.90
C PHE A 80 -6.53 12.94 5.70
N MET A 81 -6.11 11.74 6.09
CA MET A 81 -6.78 10.49 5.72
C MET A 81 -8.08 10.24 6.47
N SER A 82 -9.09 9.74 5.76
CA SER A 82 -10.33 9.24 6.36
C SER A 82 -10.17 7.81 6.89
N SER A 83 -11.02 7.42 7.84
CA SER A 83 -11.07 6.05 8.36
C SER A 83 -11.25 5.01 7.26
N ASP A 84 -12.08 5.29 6.26
CA ASP A 84 -12.31 4.37 5.14
C ASP A 84 -11.04 4.12 4.32
N SER A 85 -10.20 5.15 4.18
CA SER A 85 -8.92 5.02 3.46
C SER A 85 -7.90 4.27 4.32
N ILE A 86 -7.82 4.61 5.61
CA ILE A 86 -6.99 3.88 6.58
C ILE A 86 -7.36 2.39 6.59
N VAL A 87 -8.65 2.06 6.64
CA VAL A 87 -9.15 0.67 6.62
C VAL A 87 -8.68 -0.07 5.37
N LYS A 88 -8.77 0.52 4.18
CA LYS A 88 -8.29 -0.10 2.94
C LYS A 88 -6.79 -0.39 2.97
N ASP A 89 -5.99 0.53 3.51
CA ASP A 89 -4.54 0.34 3.62
C ASP A 89 -4.19 -0.72 4.66
N LEU A 90 -4.93 -0.81 5.76
CA LEU A 90 -4.77 -1.87 6.75
C LEU A 90 -5.20 -3.23 6.19
N GLU A 91 -6.30 -3.31 5.44
CA GLU A 91 -6.72 -4.53 4.73
C GLU A 91 -5.64 -5.00 3.75
N PHE A 92 -5.06 -4.07 2.98
CA PHE A 92 -3.94 -4.35 2.11
C PHE A 92 -2.73 -4.87 2.91
N ALA A 93 -2.31 -4.19 3.97
CA ALA A 93 -1.19 -4.61 4.80
C ALA A 93 -1.41 -6.00 5.43
N ARG A 94 -2.66 -6.33 5.81
CA ARG A 94 -3.02 -7.67 6.30
C ARG A 94 -2.98 -8.73 5.21
N SER A 95 -3.35 -8.40 3.97
CA SER A 95 -3.30 -9.35 2.84
C SER A 95 -1.88 -9.84 2.51
N LEU A 96 -0.86 -9.06 2.89
CA LEU A 96 0.55 -9.44 2.79
C LEU A 96 0.96 -10.50 3.82
N ILE A 97 0.20 -10.68 4.90
CA ILE A 97 0.49 -11.68 5.93
C ILE A 97 0.11 -13.06 5.41
N LYS A 98 1.12 -13.92 5.25
CA LYS A 98 0.93 -15.29 4.78
C LYS A 98 0.75 -16.25 5.96
N PRO A 99 -0.23 -17.18 5.91
CA PRO A 99 -0.44 -18.16 6.97
C PRO A 99 0.81 -19.04 7.12
N GLN A 100 1.16 -19.42 8.36
CA GLN A 100 2.33 -20.25 8.62
C GLN A 100 1.95 -21.50 9.42
N PRO A 101 2.19 -22.72 8.89
CA PRO A 101 2.71 -23.03 7.55
C PRO A 101 1.64 -22.85 6.45
N GLN A 102 2.03 -22.36 5.25
CA GLN A 102 1.16 -22.35 4.07
C GLN A 102 0.87 -23.77 3.59
N ARG A 103 -0.40 -24.14 3.42
CA ARG A 103 -0.82 -25.49 3.03
C ARG A 103 -2.07 -25.48 2.16
N VAL A 104 -2.13 -26.39 1.19
CA VAL A 104 -3.37 -26.69 0.47
C VAL A 104 -4.19 -27.65 1.31
N THR A 105 -5.30 -27.17 1.87
CA THR A 105 -6.15 -27.95 2.79
C THR A 105 -7.11 -28.91 2.09
N ASP A 106 -7.46 -28.64 0.83
CA ASP A 106 -8.27 -29.53 -0.01
C ASP A 106 -7.56 -29.79 -1.36
N PRO A 107 -6.59 -30.72 -1.41
CA PRO A 107 -5.80 -30.99 -2.60
C PRO A 107 -6.62 -31.54 -3.79
N GLU A 108 -7.74 -32.21 -3.51
CA GLU A 108 -8.59 -32.79 -4.56
C GLU A 108 -9.36 -31.70 -5.29
N VAL A 109 -10.05 -30.82 -4.55
CA VAL A 109 -10.79 -29.70 -5.14
C VAL A 109 -9.82 -28.70 -5.78
N SER A 110 -8.73 -28.36 -5.07
CA SER A 110 -7.65 -27.52 -5.61
C SER A 110 -7.11 -28.07 -6.93
N GLY A 111 -6.77 -29.36 -6.98
CA GLY A 111 -6.29 -30.02 -8.19
C GLY A 111 -7.32 -29.98 -9.32
N ALA A 112 -8.60 -30.17 -9.03
CA ALA A 112 -9.66 -30.08 -10.04
C ALA A 112 -9.77 -28.67 -10.63
N LEU A 113 -9.68 -27.61 -9.82
CA LEU A 113 -9.70 -26.23 -10.27
C LEU A 113 -8.46 -25.88 -11.11
N MET A 114 -7.28 -26.34 -10.72
CA MET A 114 -6.05 -26.20 -11.51
C MET A 114 -6.22 -26.79 -12.92
N HIS A 115 -6.77 -28.01 -13.02
CA HIS A 115 -7.01 -28.64 -14.32
C HIS A 115 -8.07 -27.90 -15.16
N LYS A 116 -9.11 -27.31 -14.54
CA LYS A 116 -10.07 -26.45 -15.26
C LYS A 116 -9.38 -25.22 -15.85
N ILE A 117 -8.51 -24.54 -15.09
CA ILE A 117 -7.71 -23.40 -15.55
C ILE A 117 -6.85 -23.80 -16.76
N VAL A 118 -6.14 -24.93 -16.65
CA VAL A 118 -5.33 -25.48 -17.75
C VAL A 118 -6.18 -25.79 -18.97
N ALA A 119 -7.34 -26.43 -18.81
CA ALA A 119 -8.20 -26.81 -19.91
C ALA A 119 -8.72 -25.59 -20.69
N ILE A 120 -9.11 -24.51 -20.00
CA ILE A 120 -9.51 -23.25 -20.64
C ILE A 120 -8.35 -22.70 -21.47
N CYS A 121 -7.15 -22.61 -20.90
CA CYS A 121 -5.97 -22.10 -21.59
C CYS A 121 -5.60 -22.94 -22.83
N VAL A 122 -5.60 -24.28 -22.70
CA VAL A 122 -5.27 -25.21 -23.80
C VAL A 122 -6.27 -25.10 -24.95
N ASN A 123 -7.56 -24.92 -24.65
CA ASN A 123 -8.59 -24.80 -25.69
C ASN A 123 -8.41 -23.58 -26.60
N ASP A 124 -7.79 -22.52 -26.08
CA ASP A 124 -7.54 -21.27 -26.80
C ASP A 124 -6.15 -21.21 -27.48
N ILE A 125 -5.32 -22.26 -27.35
CA ILE A 125 -4.03 -22.31 -28.04
C ILE A 125 -4.27 -22.35 -29.57
N PRO A 126 -3.63 -21.46 -30.35
CA PRO A 126 -3.76 -21.46 -31.81
C PRO A 126 -3.37 -22.81 -32.43
N ARG A 127 -4.29 -23.42 -33.19
CA ARG A 127 -4.10 -24.77 -33.77
C ARG A 127 -3.13 -24.81 -34.94
N ASP A 128 -2.88 -23.67 -35.56
CA ASP A 128 -2.01 -23.49 -36.72
C ASP A 128 -0.54 -23.26 -36.33
N LYS A 129 -0.23 -23.17 -35.03
CA LYS A 129 1.11 -22.90 -34.53
C LYS A 129 1.70 -24.10 -33.78
N TYR A 130 2.96 -24.39 -34.07
CA TYR A 130 3.74 -25.29 -33.23
C TYR A 130 4.15 -24.58 -31.94
N TRP A 131 4.19 -25.32 -30.84
CA TRP A 131 4.65 -24.83 -29.56
C TRP A 131 5.37 -25.93 -28.80
N PHE A 132 6.41 -25.57 -28.08
CA PHE A 132 7.10 -26.45 -27.13
C PHE A 132 6.46 -26.33 -25.74
N LYS A 133 6.23 -25.10 -25.29
CA LYS A 133 5.56 -24.81 -24.01
C LYS A 133 4.72 -23.53 -24.08
N VAL A 134 3.73 -23.44 -23.21
CA VAL A 134 2.98 -22.22 -22.91
C VAL A 134 3.24 -21.85 -21.46
N LYS A 135 3.48 -20.56 -21.20
CA LYS A 135 3.57 -20.02 -19.84
C LYS A 135 2.56 -18.91 -19.63
N PHE A 136 1.96 -18.91 -18.45
CA PHE A 136 1.11 -17.83 -17.97
C PHE A 136 1.13 -17.82 -16.44
N SER A 137 0.64 -16.74 -15.86
CA SER A 137 0.38 -16.68 -14.43
C SER A 137 -0.97 -16.03 -14.17
N CYS A 138 -1.61 -16.38 -13.07
CA CYS A 138 -2.81 -15.67 -12.61
C CYS A 138 -2.68 -15.26 -11.15
N SER A 139 -3.33 -14.16 -10.80
CA SER A 139 -3.67 -13.78 -9.43
C SER A 139 -5.18 -13.84 -9.26
N GLY A 140 -5.71 -13.61 -8.05
CA GLY A 140 -7.15 -13.68 -7.78
C GLY A 140 -8.03 -12.90 -8.77
N ASN A 141 -7.52 -11.83 -9.40
CA ASN A 141 -8.30 -10.99 -10.32
C ASN A 141 -7.63 -10.72 -11.67
N SER A 142 -6.50 -11.35 -11.98
CA SER A 142 -5.76 -11.03 -13.21
C SER A 142 -5.04 -12.22 -13.81
N ILE A 143 -4.66 -12.09 -15.08
CA ILE A 143 -3.81 -13.02 -15.80
C ILE A 143 -2.69 -12.25 -16.49
N SER A 144 -1.50 -12.81 -16.48
CA SER A 144 -0.36 -12.39 -17.29
C SER A 144 0.02 -13.50 -18.27
N GLY A 145 0.23 -13.14 -19.54
CA GLY A 145 0.19 -14.11 -20.63
C GLY A 145 -1.24 -14.38 -21.11
N PRO A 146 -1.54 -15.55 -21.69
CA PRO A 146 -0.63 -16.66 -21.97
C PRO A 146 0.30 -16.40 -23.16
N ALA A 147 1.52 -16.94 -23.06
CA ALA A 147 2.55 -16.81 -24.07
C ALA A 147 3.09 -18.17 -24.52
N LEU A 148 3.19 -18.34 -25.82
CA LEU A 148 3.69 -19.50 -26.54
C LEU A 148 5.20 -19.37 -26.76
N TYR A 149 5.90 -20.48 -26.52
CA TYR A 149 7.33 -20.63 -26.77
C TYR A 149 7.50 -21.74 -27.80
N GLU A 150 8.09 -21.41 -28.95
CA GLU A 150 8.23 -22.34 -30.08
C GLU A 150 9.20 -23.48 -29.78
N ASN A 151 10.26 -23.23 -29.02
CA ASN A 151 11.26 -24.23 -28.62
C ASN A 151 11.76 -24.00 -27.19
N GLU A 152 12.62 -24.90 -26.70
CA GLU A 152 13.16 -24.84 -25.34
C GLU A 152 13.92 -23.55 -25.04
N ASN A 153 14.65 -23.05 -26.05
CA ASN A 153 15.54 -21.90 -25.98
C ASN A 153 14.88 -20.57 -26.38
N THR A 154 13.58 -20.56 -26.71
CA THR A 154 12.86 -19.34 -27.06
C THR A 154 13.00 -18.32 -25.94
N THR A 155 13.57 -17.16 -26.26
CA THR A 155 13.80 -16.09 -25.29
C THR A 155 12.50 -15.35 -24.96
N SER A 156 12.48 -14.57 -23.89
CA SER A 156 11.29 -13.80 -23.52
C SER A 156 10.84 -12.78 -24.58
N GLY A 157 11.72 -12.37 -25.49
CA GLY A 157 11.42 -11.44 -26.58
C GLY A 157 10.84 -12.11 -27.84
N GLU A 158 10.97 -13.43 -27.95
CA GLU A 158 10.53 -14.22 -29.11
C GLU A 158 9.20 -14.95 -28.85
N LYS A 159 8.64 -14.84 -27.65
CA LYS A 159 7.38 -15.47 -27.27
C LYS A 159 6.20 -14.79 -27.96
N GLU A 160 5.19 -15.57 -28.30
CA GLU A 160 3.97 -15.07 -28.92
C GLU A 160 2.79 -15.13 -27.96
N PHE A 161 2.11 -14.01 -27.76
CA PHE A 161 0.92 -13.96 -26.91
C PHE A 161 -0.33 -14.42 -27.67
N PHE A 162 -1.22 -15.11 -26.97
CA PHE A 162 -2.58 -15.37 -27.44
C PHE A 162 -3.59 -14.97 -26.36
N LYS A 163 -4.86 -14.84 -26.76
CA LYS A 163 -5.92 -14.40 -25.86
C LYS A 163 -6.73 -15.61 -25.40
N ILE A 164 -7.11 -15.59 -24.13
CA ILE A 164 -8.19 -16.44 -23.64
C ILE A 164 -9.50 -15.84 -24.12
N SER A 165 -10.30 -16.63 -24.84
CA SER A 165 -11.53 -16.19 -25.47
C SER A 165 -12.63 -15.89 -24.44
N ASP A 166 -12.72 -16.74 -23.41
CA ASP A 166 -13.62 -16.57 -22.26
C ASP A 166 -12.84 -16.23 -20.98
N LEU A 167 -12.35 -14.99 -20.93
CA LEU A 167 -11.59 -14.49 -19.78
C LEU A 167 -12.43 -14.48 -18.48
N ASN A 168 -13.75 -14.28 -18.58
CA ASN A 168 -14.60 -14.25 -17.38
C ASN A 168 -14.69 -15.62 -16.73
N SER A 169 -14.99 -16.67 -17.51
CA SER A 169 -15.01 -18.04 -16.98
C SER A 169 -13.64 -18.46 -16.44
N PHE A 170 -12.54 -18.02 -17.07
CA PHE A 170 -11.21 -18.23 -16.53
C PHE A 170 -11.05 -17.59 -15.14
N LEU A 171 -11.37 -16.31 -15.02
CA LEU A 171 -11.23 -15.57 -13.76
C LEU A 171 -12.19 -16.05 -12.67
N ASP A 172 -13.38 -16.56 -13.01
CA ASP A 172 -14.29 -17.20 -12.06
C ASP A 172 -13.63 -18.41 -11.39
N VAL A 173 -13.00 -19.30 -12.17
CA VAL A 173 -12.31 -20.48 -11.63
C VAL A 173 -11.09 -20.09 -10.79
N VAL A 174 -10.36 -19.05 -11.20
CA VAL A 174 -9.21 -18.54 -10.43
C VAL A 174 -9.67 -17.94 -9.09
N ARG A 175 -10.78 -17.20 -9.07
CA ARG A 175 -11.38 -16.68 -7.83
C ARG A 175 -11.84 -17.79 -6.91
N GLU A 176 -12.53 -18.81 -7.44
CA GLU A 176 -12.94 -19.99 -6.67
C GLU A 176 -11.74 -20.69 -6.01
N LEU A 177 -10.64 -20.86 -6.75
CA LEU A 177 -9.39 -21.44 -6.23
C LEU A 177 -8.74 -20.54 -5.17
N HIS A 178 -8.73 -19.23 -5.39
CA HIS A 178 -8.18 -18.27 -4.44
C HIS A 178 -8.97 -18.26 -3.13
N GLU A 179 -10.30 -18.21 -3.20
CA GLU A 179 -11.19 -18.28 -2.03
C GLU A 179 -11.02 -19.60 -1.25
N LEU A 180 -10.91 -20.73 -1.94
CA LEU A 180 -10.67 -22.05 -1.33
C LEU A 180 -9.37 -22.08 -0.49
N GLU A 181 -8.34 -21.40 -0.98
CA GLU A 181 -6.98 -21.46 -0.41
C GLU A 181 -6.58 -20.20 0.36
N TYR A 182 -7.47 -19.21 0.50
CA TYR A 182 -7.12 -17.91 1.08
C TYR A 182 -6.65 -18.04 2.53
N GLU A 183 -7.45 -18.66 3.40
CA GLU A 183 -7.12 -18.78 4.83
C GLU A 183 -5.92 -19.71 5.11
N SER A 184 -5.68 -20.71 4.26
CA SER A 184 -4.68 -21.75 4.50
C SER A 184 -3.39 -21.57 3.72
N TYR A 185 -3.42 -20.83 2.61
CA TYR A 185 -2.27 -20.57 1.75
C TYR A 185 -2.07 -19.08 1.45
N ASN A 186 -3.09 -18.34 1.00
CA ASN A 186 -3.00 -16.92 0.62
C ASN A 186 -1.87 -16.60 -0.41
N TRP A 187 -1.78 -17.36 -1.51
CA TRP A 187 -0.78 -17.11 -2.55
C TRP A 187 -1.06 -15.81 -3.32
N ASP A 188 0.00 -15.14 -3.82
CA ASP A 188 -0.15 -13.90 -4.60
C ASP A 188 -0.33 -14.16 -6.09
N LYS A 189 0.33 -15.21 -6.60
CA LYS A 189 0.18 -15.67 -7.98
C LYS A 189 0.42 -17.17 -8.09
N ILE A 190 -0.16 -17.76 -9.13
CA ILE A 190 0.18 -19.11 -9.57
C ILE A 190 0.79 -19.03 -10.96
N GLU A 191 1.98 -19.59 -11.11
CA GLU A 191 2.67 -19.70 -12.40
C GLU A 191 2.41 -21.07 -13.00
N PHE A 192 2.01 -21.10 -14.27
CA PHE A 192 1.73 -22.32 -15.01
C PHE A 192 2.75 -22.49 -16.15
N THR A 193 3.22 -23.71 -16.33
CA THR A 193 3.97 -24.15 -17.52
C THR A 193 3.29 -25.37 -18.11
N LEU A 194 2.82 -25.26 -19.36
CA LEU A 194 2.18 -26.34 -20.08
C LEU A 194 3.09 -26.78 -21.21
N TYR A 195 3.38 -28.08 -21.32
CA TYR A 195 4.20 -28.63 -22.40
C TYR A 195 3.34 -29.30 -23.46
N ASN A 196 3.81 -29.31 -24.71
CA ASN A 196 3.11 -29.96 -25.82
C ASN A 196 2.99 -31.49 -25.68
N THR A 197 3.72 -32.07 -24.74
CA THR A 197 3.66 -33.47 -24.33
C THR A 197 2.44 -33.80 -23.47
N GLY A 198 1.69 -32.78 -23.02
CA GLY A 198 0.57 -32.93 -22.07
C GLY A 198 0.99 -32.91 -20.60
N ILE A 199 2.27 -32.65 -20.31
CA ILE A 199 2.75 -32.41 -18.95
C ILE A 199 2.41 -30.98 -18.55
N PHE A 200 1.88 -30.81 -17.34
CA PHE A 200 1.55 -29.51 -16.75
C PHE A 200 2.25 -29.35 -15.42
N GLU A 201 2.81 -28.16 -15.20
CA GLU A 201 3.47 -27.77 -13.97
C GLU A 201 2.82 -26.46 -13.49
N TRP A 202 2.60 -26.35 -12.18
CA TRP A 202 2.17 -25.11 -11.56
C TRP A 202 2.85 -24.88 -10.22
N GLU A 203 3.10 -23.61 -9.91
CA GLU A 203 3.74 -23.20 -8.67
C GLU A 203 3.02 -21.98 -8.08
N ARG A 204 2.66 -22.06 -6.79
CA ARG A 204 2.18 -20.92 -6.02
C ARG A 204 3.37 -20.08 -5.59
N LYS A 205 3.31 -18.78 -5.80
CA LYS A 205 4.35 -17.82 -5.40
C LYS A 205 3.75 -16.76 -4.50
N ASN A 206 4.56 -16.29 -3.57
CA ASN A 206 4.30 -15.07 -2.82
C ASN A 206 5.23 -13.97 -3.33
N TYR A 207 4.79 -12.71 -3.25
CA TYR A 207 5.69 -11.57 -3.26
C TYR A 207 6.39 -11.47 -1.90
N ASN A 208 7.67 -11.13 -1.91
CA ASN A 208 8.41 -10.88 -0.68
C ASN A 208 9.01 -9.47 -0.70
N PHE A 209 8.12 -8.47 -0.67
CA PHE A 209 8.53 -7.07 -0.73
C PHE A 209 9.55 -6.70 0.37
N ASP A 210 9.41 -7.28 1.56
CA ASP A 210 10.29 -7.04 2.71
C ASP A 210 11.73 -7.54 2.46
N GLU A 211 11.94 -8.53 1.59
CA GLU A 211 13.28 -9.01 1.18
C GLU A 211 13.74 -8.45 -0.17
N ASP A 212 12.80 -8.16 -1.07
CA ASP A 212 13.07 -7.72 -2.45
C ASP A 212 13.41 -6.21 -2.52
N ILE A 213 13.04 -5.42 -1.50
CA ILE A 213 13.26 -3.97 -1.43
C ILE A 213 14.22 -3.66 -0.27
N ASP A 214 15.24 -2.84 -0.52
CA ASP A 214 16.27 -2.48 0.47
C ASP A 214 15.82 -1.33 1.38
N PHE A 215 14.87 -1.61 2.27
CA PHE A 215 14.40 -0.61 3.22
C PHE A 215 15.49 -0.20 4.23
N THR A 216 15.57 1.10 4.51
CA THR A 216 16.43 1.66 5.55
C THR A 216 15.61 2.17 6.73
N SER A 217 16.27 2.40 7.87
CA SER A 217 15.64 3.00 9.05
C SER A 217 16.59 4.03 9.63
N THR A 218 16.10 5.26 9.79
CA THR A 218 16.82 6.37 10.42
C THR A 218 16.01 6.92 11.59
N PRO A 219 16.47 6.78 12.85
CA PRO A 219 17.70 6.10 13.30
C PRO A 219 17.69 4.58 13.06
N GLU A 220 18.87 3.97 13.06
CA GLU A 220 19.01 2.53 12.78
C GLU A 220 18.20 1.65 13.77
N ASN A 221 17.46 0.69 13.21
CA ASN A 221 16.59 -0.24 13.93
C ASN A 221 15.50 0.45 14.76
N ALA A 222 15.07 1.66 14.38
CA ALA A 222 13.91 2.31 14.98
C ALA A 222 12.60 1.87 14.31
N ILE A 223 12.65 1.54 13.01
CA ILE A 223 11.52 1.18 12.17
C ILE A 223 11.79 -0.21 11.60
N LYS A 224 10.79 -1.09 11.63
CA LYS A 224 10.91 -2.41 11.00
C LYS A 224 11.00 -2.26 9.49
N LYS A 225 11.99 -2.88 8.87
CA LYS A 225 12.19 -2.89 7.41
C LYS A 225 11.11 -3.71 6.72
N LYS A 226 9.99 -3.08 6.41
CA LYS A 226 8.82 -3.70 5.79
C LYS A 226 8.21 -2.77 4.77
N TYR A 227 7.61 -3.34 3.73
CA TYR A 227 6.87 -2.58 2.75
C TYR A 227 5.62 -1.94 3.36
N PHE A 228 4.81 -2.75 4.05
CA PHE A 228 3.69 -2.28 4.87
C PHE A 228 3.61 -3.09 6.15
N ASN A 229 3.09 -2.47 7.21
CA ASN A 229 2.75 -3.14 8.46
C ASN A 229 1.32 -2.77 8.84
N HIS A 230 0.48 -3.77 9.14
CA HIS A 230 -0.90 -3.57 9.61
C HIS A 230 -0.98 -2.81 10.95
N LYS A 231 0.16 -2.50 11.58
CA LYS A 231 0.24 -1.68 12.80
C LYS A 231 0.78 -0.26 12.54
N TRP A 232 0.99 0.10 11.28
CA TRP A 232 1.31 1.47 10.87
C TRP A 232 0.02 2.15 10.42
N ILE A 233 -0.38 3.21 11.12
CA ILE A 233 -1.64 3.90 10.90
C ILE A 233 -1.35 5.17 10.09
N PRO A 234 -1.69 5.22 8.78
CA PRO A 234 -1.43 6.39 7.98
C PRO A 234 -2.34 7.55 8.42
N VAL A 235 -1.78 8.75 8.49
CA VAL A 235 -2.50 9.97 8.90
C VAL A 235 -2.57 10.96 7.73
N PHE A 236 -1.47 11.07 6.97
CA PHE A 236 -1.36 11.90 5.78
C PHE A 236 -0.95 11.06 4.58
N SER A 237 -1.47 11.39 3.39
CA SER A 237 -1.12 10.71 2.14
C SER A 237 -0.91 11.68 1.00
N ASP A 238 0.05 11.36 0.14
CA ASP A 238 0.31 12.04 -1.12
C ASP A 238 -0.64 11.63 -2.27
N HIS A 239 -1.53 10.65 -2.04
CA HIS A 239 -2.34 9.94 -3.05
C HIS A 239 -1.56 9.13 -4.11
N GLY A 240 -0.23 9.10 -4.02
CA GLY A 240 0.68 8.27 -4.81
C GLY A 240 0.96 6.91 -4.17
N GLY A 241 0.55 6.73 -2.92
CA GLY A 241 0.78 5.52 -2.13
C GLY A 241 1.88 5.69 -1.08
N ASN A 242 2.26 6.93 -0.77
CA ASN A 242 3.18 7.29 0.28
C ASN A 242 2.42 7.97 1.43
N TYR A 243 2.88 7.71 2.65
CA TYR A 243 2.20 8.13 3.87
C TYR A 243 3.16 8.70 4.90
N ILE A 244 2.65 9.65 5.69
CA ILE A 244 3.17 9.98 7.02
C ILE A 244 2.15 9.44 8.03
N GLY A 245 2.60 8.64 8.98
CA GLY A 245 1.70 7.99 9.93
C GLY A 245 2.36 7.49 11.19
N MET A 246 1.55 6.92 12.08
CA MET A 246 1.99 6.42 13.37
C MET A 246 2.46 4.97 13.28
N ASP A 247 3.64 4.70 13.82
CA ASP A 247 4.18 3.36 13.99
C ASP A 247 3.79 2.79 15.37
N LEU A 248 2.85 1.84 15.40
CA LEU A 248 2.45 1.16 16.63
C LEU A 248 3.21 -0.16 16.87
N ASP A 249 4.16 -0.50 16.00
CA ASP A 249 4.98 -1.71 16.05
C ASP A 249 6.43 -1.42 15.66
N PRO A 250 7.11 -0.53 16.41
CA PRO A 250 8.47 -0.13 16.12
C PRO A 250 9.45 -1.29 16.24
N ASP A 251 10.64 -1.09 15.70
CA ASP A 251 11.75 -2.02 15.91
C ASP A 251 12.48 -1.71 17.24
N VAL A 252 13.53 -2.47 17.55
CA VAL A 252 14.18 -2.53 18.88
C VAL A 252 14.62 -1.18 19.47
N ASN A 253 14.94 -0.19 18.63
CA ASN A 253 15.36 1.15 19.06
C ASN A 253 14.26 2.21 18.90
N GLY A 254 13.08 1.83 18.39
CA GLY A 254 12.00 2.76 18.12
C GLY A 254 11.08 2.96 19.33
N LYS A 255 10.16 3.90 19.18
CA LYS A 255 9.17 4.27 20.19
C LYS A 255 7.77 4.00 19.66
N ARG A 256 6.95 3.27 20.42
CA ARG A 256 5.56 3.01 20.02
C ARG A 256 4.80 4.33 19.94
N GLY A 257 4.20 4.61 18.79
CA GLY A 257 3.52 5.88 18.49
C GLY A 257 4.37 6.90 17.75
N GLN A 258 5.64 6.60 17.45
CA GLN A 258 6.49 7.46 16.64
C GLN A 258 5.89 7.72 15.25
N ILE A 259 6.15 8.89 14.70
CA ILE A 259 5.69 9.28 13.37
C ILE A 259 6.77 8.92 12.34
N ILE A 260 6.38 8.24 11.28
CA ILE A 260 7.28 7.75 10.22
C ILE A 260 6.74 8.07 8.84
N ASN A 261 7.61 8.15 7.83
CA ASN A 261 7.23 7.92 6.44
C ASN A 261 7.26 6.43 6.10
N PHE A 262 6.32 6.00 5.26
CA PHE A 262 6.26 4.66 4.68
C PHE A 262 5.38 4.66 3.44
N GLY A 263 5.44 3.60 2.64
CA GLY A 263 4.60 3.44 1.45
C GLY A 263 5.39 3.02 0.22
N ARG A 264 4.76 3.21 -0.94
CA ARG A 264 5.17 2.67 -2.23
C ARG A 264 6.62 3.01 -2.62
N ASP A 265 7.01 4.25 -2.41
CA ASP A 265 8.28 4.84 -2.84
C ASP A 265 9.13 5.30 -1.63
N GLU A 266 8.82 4.82 -0.43
CA GLU A 266 9.46 5.22 0.84
C GLU A 266 10.44 4.15 1.35
N GLU A 267 11.42 3.81 0.51
CA GLU A 267 12.49 2.85 0.87
C GLU A 267 13.36 3.39 2.01
N ASP A 268 13.65 4.69 1.99
CA ASP A 268 14.37 5.39 3.05
C ASP A 268 13.41 5.88 4.14
N MET A 269 13.23 5.09 5.20
CA MET A 269 12.30 5.41 6.29
C MET A 269 12.98 6.21 7.41
N TYR A 270 12.29 7.24 7.89
CA TYR A 270 12.73 8.14 8.94
C TYR A 270 11.70 8.22 10.05
N VAL A 271 12.19 8.25 11.29
CA VAL A 271 11.40 8.70 12.44
C VAL A 271 11.36 10.23 12.38
N MET A 272 10.19 10.78 12.09
CA MET A 272 9.93 12.21 11.96
C MET A 272 9.60 12.89 13.30
N ALA A 273 9.06 12.13 14.26
CA ALA A 273 8.79 12.59 15.62
C ALA A 273 8.49 11.39 16.55
N ASP A 274 8.56 11.61 17.86
CA ASP A 274 8.21 10.60 18.87
C ASP A 274 6.71 10.30 18.95
N ASP A 275 5.88 11.26 18.56
CA ASP A 275 4.41 11.20 18.56
C ASP A 275 3.82 12.34 17.71
N LEU A 276 2.50 12.30 17.48
CA LEU A 276 1.82 13.28 16.61
C LEU A 276 1.81 14.69 17.22
N GLU A 277 1.91 14.80 18.55
CA GLU A 277 1.97 16.10 19.21
C GLU A 277 3.31 16.78 18.96
N GLN A 278 4.42 16.05 19.09
CA GLN A 278 5.75 16.55 18.78
C GLN A 278 5.89 16.83 17.28
N PHE A 279 5.31 15.99 16.41
CA PHE A 279 5.29 16.23 14.97
C PHE A 279 4.69 17.60 14.63
N PHE A 280 3.52 17.92 15.19
CA PHE A 280 2.92 19.24 14.98
C PHE A 280 3.71 20.38 15.60
N ASP A 281 4.37 20.17 16.75
CA ASP A 281 5.28 21.18 17.31
C ASP A 281 6.46 21.46 16.37
N SER A 282 7.07 20.42 15.77
CA SER A 282 8.15 20.57 14.78
C SER A 282 7.68 21.32 13.54
N ILE A 283 6.49 21.01 13.01
CA ILE A 283 5.90 21.74 11.87
C ILE A 283 5.68 23.22 12.23
N LEU A 284 5.06 23.51 13.38
CA LEU A 284 4.85 24.89 13.84
C LEU A 284 6.17 25.66 14.01
N ASN A 285 7.22 25.00 14.49
CA ASN A 285 8.55 25.60 14.57
C ASN A 285 9.09 25.95 13.17
N GLN A 286 8.96 25.05 12.19
CA GLN A 286 9.36 25.32 10.81
C GLN A 286 8.56 26.46 10.17
N LEU A 287 7.27 26.60 10.48
CA LEU A 287 6.45 27.71 9.99
C LEU A 287 6.97 29.08 10.45
N ASN A 288 7.63 29.14 11.60
CA ASN A 288 8.25 30.36 12.12
C ASN A 288 9.62 30.66 11.47
N ILE A 289 10.25 29.68 10.82
CA ILE A 289 11.55 29.82 10.14
C ILE A 289 11.29 30.17 8.67
N ASN A 290 11.82 31.30 8.20
CA ASN A 290 11.68 31.77 6.81
C ASN A 290 10.25 31.68 6.25
N LYS A 291 9.22 31.79 7.12
CA LYS A 291 7.81 31.61 6.76
C LYS A 291 7.53 30.25 6.09
N GLY A 292 8.07 29.16 6.63
CA GLY A 292 7.76 27.80 6.20
C GLY A 292 8.20 27.49 4.76
N GLU A 293 9.20 28.21 4.23
CA GLU A 293 9.70 28.04 2.87
C GLU A 293 10.11 26.58 2.59
N ALA A 294 10.87 25.95 3.50
CA ALA A 294 11.31 24.57 3.36
C ALA A 294 10.15 23.56 3.21
N LEU A 295 9.02 23.80 3.89
CA LEU A 295 7.84 22.93 3.81
C LEU A 295 6.98 23.17 2.56
N ARG A 296 7.29 24.18 1.74
CA ARG A 296 6.48 24.61 0.58
C ARG A 296 7.18 24.42 -0.76
N GLU A 297 8.49 24.19 -0.76
CA GLU A 297 9.28 24.02 -1.98
C GLU A 297 9.19 22.60 -2.57
N PHE A 298 9.00 21.59 -1.72
CA PHE A 298 8.96 20.18 -2.10
C PHE A 298 7.75 19.49 -1.46
N HIS A 299 7.49 18.25 -1.88
CA HIS A 299 6.55 17.38 -1.19
C HIS A 299 6.94 17.28 0.29
N ILE A 300 5.98 17.31 1.21
CA ILE A 300 6.30 17.44 2.65
C ILE A 300 7.18 16.28 3.16
N HIS A 301 6.98 15.08 2.61
CA HIS A 301 7.83 13.93 2.84
C HIS A 301 9.31 14.23 2.57
N ASP A 302 9.63 14.79 1.40
CA ASP A 302 11.00 15.16 1.01
C ASP A 302 11.54 16.27 1.89
N ALA A 303 10.73 17.31 2.12
CA ALA A 303 11.10 18.45 2.94
C ALA A 303 11.51 18.02 4.37
N ILE A 304 10.71 17.17 5.00
CA ILE A 304 10.99 16.68 6.36
C ILE A 304 12.25 15.80 6.35
N ARG A 305 12.41 14.90 5.38
CA ARG A 305 13.61 14.04 5.28
C ARG A 305 14.89 14.87 5.18
N GLU A 306 14.91 15.90 4.34
CA GLU A 306 16.07 16.79 4.22
C GLU A 306 16.33 17.58 5.52
N LEU A 307 15.28 18.10 6.16
CA LEU A 307 15.44 18.78 7.44
C LEU A 307 15.99 17.86 8.54
N ILE A 308 15.58 16.58 8.58
CA ILE A 308 16.12 15.58 9.51
C ILE A 308 17.61 15.33 9.22
N LYS A 309 18.00 15.15 7.95
CA LYS A 309 19.41 14.96 7.54
C LYS A 309 20.28 16.15 7.94
N GLU A 310 19.73 17.36 7.92
CA GLU A 310 20.41 18.58 8.35
C GLU A 310 20.40 18.82 9.88
N GLY A 311 19.71 17.97 10.65
CA GLY A 311 19.54 18.13 12.10
C GLY A 311 18.67 19.33 12.47
N LYS A 312 17.71 19.69 11.62
CA LYS A 312 16.83 20.86 11.73
C LYS A 312 15.37 20.51 11.99
N PHE A 313 15.00 19.23 12.04
CA PHE A 313 13.65 18.77 12.35
C PHE A 313 13.65 17.89 13.61
#